data_AF-A0A9X2BVH4-F1
#
_entry.id   AF-A0A9X2BVH4-F1
#
_cell.length_a   1.000
_cell.length_b   1.000
_cell.length_c   1.000
_cell.angle_alpha   90.00
_cell.angle_beta   90.00
_cell.angle_gamma   90.00
#
_symmetry.space_group_name_H-M   'P 1'
#
loop_
_entity.id
_entity.type
_entity.pdbx_description
1 polymer ?
#
loop_
_entity_poly.entity_id
_entity_poly.type
_entity_poly.pdbx_seq_one_letter_code
_entity_poly.pdbx_strand_id
1 'polypeptide(L)'
;MTTMRMITGLFDNRDEAERTVQDLVASGAATLDQVEVHAAEPGVPDHHQGASLRTLPMPPEEHHIYAEGIRRGGFVVSADVDEAHVEAVTAVFHRHNAVDLEARQHEWRGHGWFGWQEAETDRFSTYGGDAVMGPRPDPDARPTRVR
;
A
#
# COMPACT_ATOMS: atom_id res chain seq x y z
N MET A 1 11.85 -7.59 25.79
CA MET A 1 10.78 -7.80 24.80
C MET A 1 11.21 -7.05 23.57
N THR A 2 11.32 -7.74 22.44
CA THR A 2 11.67 -7.08 21.19
C THR A 2 10.42 -6.39 20.63
N THR A 3 10.53 -5.12 20.27
CA THR A 3 9.44 -4.42 19.58
C THR A 3 9.49 -4.79 18.10
N MET A 4 8.39 -5.31 17.57
CA MET A 4 8.24 -5.59 16.15
C MET A 4 7.72 -4.35 15.41
N ARG A 5 8.22 -4.12 14.21
CA ARG A 5 7.87 -3.01 13.31
C ARG A 5 7.70 -3.56 11.91
N MET A 6 6.56 -3.25 11.29
CA MET A 6 6.35 -3.54 9.88
C MET A 6 6.98 -2.46 9.01
N ILE A 7 7.74 -2.88 8.00
CA ILE A 7 8.28 -2.03 6.94
C ILE A 7 7.70 -2.51 5.61
N THR A 8 7.13 -1.60 4.84
CA THR A 8 6.55 -1.88 3.53
C THR A 8 7.22 -1.02 2.47
N GLY A 9 7.41 -1.56 1.28
CA GLY A 9 8.05 -0.87 0.17
C GLY A 9 7.53 -1.37 -1.16
N LEU A 10 7.46 -0.47 -2.13
CA LEU A 10 7.02 -0.74 -3.50
C LEU A 10 8.24 -0.84 -4.41
N PHE A 11 8.22 -1.79 -5.35
CA PHE A 11 9.25 -2.01 -6.36
C PHE A 11 8.60 -2.05 -7.74
N ASP A 12 9.28 -1.51 -8.74
CA ASP A 12 8.76 -1.50 -10.12
C ASP A 12 8.93 -2.85 -10.82
N ASN A 13 9.83 -3.69 -10.32
CA ASN A 13 10.10 -4.99 -10.92
C ASN A 13 10.23 -6.10 -9.89
N ARG A 14 9.87 -7.30 -10.34
CA ARG A 14 9.89 -8.53 -9.55
C ARG A 14 11.28 -8.86 -9.05
N ASP A 15 12.29 -8.72 -9.90
CA ASP A 15 13.67 -9.07 -9.57
C ASP A 15 14.22 -8.22 -8.41
N GLU A 16 13.91 -6.91 -8.35
CA GLU A 16 14.29 -6.04 -7.22
C GLU A 16 13.58 -6.43 -5.92
N ALA A 17 12.28 -6.73 -5.99
CA ALA A 17 11.53 -7.21 -4.84
C ALA A 17 12.13 -8.53 -4.31
N GLU A 18 12.39 -9.50 -5.20
CA GLU A 18 12.96 -10.80 -4.83
C GLU A 18 14.38 -10.68 -4.28
N ARG A 19 15.22 -9.81 -4.86
CA ARG A 19 16.56 -9.51 -4.32
C ARG A 19 16.51 -8.85 -2.96
N THR A 20 15.54 -7.97 -2.72
CA THR A 20 15.28 -7.37 -1.41
C THR A 20 14.99 -8.46 -0.39
N VAL A 21 14.05 -9.38 -0.67
CA VAL A 21 13.74 -10.50 0.23
C VAL A 21 14.98 -11.36 0.51
N GLN A 22 15.74 -11.72 -0.52
CA GLN A 22 16.95 -12.52 -0.36
C GLN A 22 18.00 -11.84 0.53
N ASP A 23 18.18 -10.53 0.40
CA ASP A 23 19.16 -9.76 1.17
C ASP A 23 18.72 -9.56 2.63
N LEU A 24 17.42 -9.36 2.90
CA LEU A 24 16.88 -9.34 4.26
C LEU A 24 17.12 -10.67 4.98
N VAL A 25 16.90 -11.79 4.29
CA VAL A 25 17.11 -13.12 4.84
C VAL A 25 18.60 -13.41 5.02
N ALA A 26 19.43 -13.09 4.03
CA ALA A 26 20.87 -13.33 4.09
C ALA A 26 21.58 -12.50 5.17
N SER A 27 21.10 -11.29 5.43
CA SER A 27 21.62 -10.43 6.51
C SER A 27 21.12 -10.81 7.90
N GLY A 28 20.10 -11.67 7.99
CA GLY A 28 19.47 -12.06 9.25
C GLY A 28 18.56 -10.98 9.84
N ALA A 29 18.23 -9.94 9.07
CA ALA A 29 17.32 -8.87 9.50
C ALA A 29 15.85 -9.34 9.56
N ALA A 30 15.50 -10.34 8.75
CA ALA A 30 14.19 -11.01 8.75
C ALA A 30 14.33 -12.49 8.36
N THR A 31 13.37 -13.31 8.75
CA THR A 31 13.20 -14.69 8.25
C THR A 31 12.19 -14.75 7.11
N LEU A 32 12.13 -15.86 6.37
CA LEU A 32 11.21 -16.00 5.24
C LEU A 32 9.73 -15.92 5.63
N ASP A 33 9.38 -16.34 6.85
CA ASP A 33 8.02 -16.24 7.40
C ASP A 33 7.65 -14.82 7.87
N GLN A 34 8.63 -13.92 7.96
CA GLN A 34 8.44 -12.52 8.33
C GLN A 34 8.32 -11.59 7.11
N VAL A 35 8.45 -12.12 5.89
CA VAL A 35 8.47 -11.31 4.66
C VAL A 35 7.42 -11.82 3.68
N GLU A 36 6.57 -10.91 3.22
CA GLU A 36 5.54 -11.19 2.22
C GLU A 36 5.76 -10.32 0.96
N VAL A 37 5.42 -10.88 -0.20
CA VAL A 37 5.47 -10.18 -1.49
C VAL A 37 4.08 -10.19 -2.12
N HIS A 38 3.55 -9.00 -2.39
CA HIS A 38 2.23 -8.78 -2.96
C HIS A 38 2.36 -8.19 -4.36
N ALA A 39 1.60 -8.71 -5.31
CA ALA A 39 1.62 -8.27 -6.71
C ALA A 39 0.22 -8.44 -7.32
N ALA A 40 0.07 -8.01 -8.57
CA ALA A 40 -1.20 -8.13 -9.28
C ALA A 40 -1.56 -9.61 -9.45
N GLU A 41 -2.79 -9.96 -9.11
CA GLU A 41 -3.30 -11.31 -9.20
C GLU A 41 -3.89 -11.54 -10.60
N PRO A 42 -3.42 -12.56 -11.35
CA PRO A 42 -3.97 -12.88 -12.67
C PRO A 42 -5.46 -13.21 -12.60
N GLY A 43 -6.27 -12.57 -13.45
CA GLY A 43 -7.72 -12.80 -13.52
C GLY A 43 -8.53 -12.04 -12.47
N VAL A 44 -7.90 -11.28 -11.59
CA VAL A 44 -8.57 -10.37 -10.65
C VAL A 44 -8.80 -9.01 -11.33
N PRO A 45 -10.03 -8.47 -11.33
CA PRO A 45 -10.31 -7.14 -11.87
C PRO A 45 -9.47 -6.04 -11.20
N ASP A 46 -9.09 -5.01 -11.95
CA ASP A 46 -8.22 -3.92 -11.50
C ASP A 46 -8.62 -3.29 -10.16
N HIS A 47 -9.91 -3.09 -9.90
CA HIS A 47 -10.42 -2.49 -8.66
C HIS A 47 -10.41 -3.45 -7.45
N HIS A 48 -10.18 -4.75 -7.69
CA HIS A 48 -10.00 -5.76 -6.64
C HIS A 48 -8.52 -6.08 -6.38
N GLN A 49 -7.60 -5.54 -7.18
CA GLN A 49 -6.17 -5.74 -6.96
C GLN A 49 -5.70 -5.18 -5.62
N GLY A 50 -4.68 -5.81 -5.04
CA GLY A 50 -4.15 -5.43 -3.73
C GLY A 50 -5.04 -5.83 -2.54
N ALA A 51 -6.03 -6.72 -2.74
CA ALA A 51 -6.85 -7.24 -1.65
C ALA A 51 -6.02 -7.91 -0.54
N SER A 52 -4.89 -8.54 -0.90
CA SER A 52 -3.96 -9.16 0.04
C SER A 52 -3.30 -8.15 1.00
N LEU A 53 -3.19 -6.88 0.62
CA LEU A 53 -2.63 -5.84 1.50
C LEU A 53 -3.54 -5.54 2.70
N ARG A 54 -4.84 -5.88 2.63
CA ARG A 54 -5.80 -5.58 3.70
C ARG A 54 -5.54 -6.32 5.00
N THR A 55 -4.70 -7.36 4.97
CA THR A 55 -4.28 -8.11 6.16
C THR A 55 -3.12 -7.43 6.88
N LEU A 56 -2.47 -6.46 6.25
CA LEU A 56 -1.33 -5.77 6.83
C LEU A 56 -1.79 -4.69 7.84
N PRO A 57 -1.09 -4.52 8.97
CA PRO A 57 -1.38 -3.51 9.98
C PRO A 57 -0.88 -2.11 9.56
N MET A 58 -1.51 -1.50 8.55
CA MET A 58 -1.24 -0.10 8.17
C MET A 58 -2.54 0.70 7.97
N PRO A 59 -2.48 2.05 7.93
CA PRO A 59 -3.64 2.88 7.72
C PRO A 59 -4.33 2.63 6.37
N PRO A 60 -5.66 2.84 6.25
CA PRO A 60 -6.38 2.65 4.99
C PRO A 60 -5.84 3.47 3.80
N GLU A 61 -5.29 4.65 4.09
CA GLU A 61 -4.66 5.52 3.08
C GLU A 61 -3.43 4.86 2.45
N GLU A 62 -2.57 4.23 3.28
CA GLU A 62 -1.38 3.51 2.82
C GLU A 62 -1.77 2.27 2.01
N HIS A 63 -2.80 1.52 2.44
CA HIS A 63 -3.33 0.40 1.64
C HIS A 63 -3.65 0.82 0.22
N HIS A 64 -4.26 1.98 0.04
CA HIS A 64 -4.68 2.44 -1.28
C HIS A 64 -3.49 2.88 -2.15
N ILE A 65 -2.47 3.51 -1.55
CA ILE A 65 -1.23 3.86 -2.24
C ILE A 65 -0.55 2.59 -2.78
N TYR A 66 -0.40 1.57 -1.95
CA TYR A 66 0.24 0.31 -2.37
C TYR A 66 -0.62 -0.51 -3.32
N ALA A 67 -1.95 -0.53 -3.14
CA ALA A 67 -2.86 -1.18 -4.07
C ALA A 67 -2.81 -0.53 -5.47
N GLU A 68 -2.69 0.80 -5.54
CA GLU A 68 -2.45 1.51 -6.79
C GLU A 68 -1.12 1.12 -7.43
N GLY A 69 -0.06 0.98 -6.62
CA GLY A 69 1.23 0.46 -7.08
C GLY A 69 1.11 -0.92 -7.72
N ILE A 70 0.38 -1.84 -7.06
CA ILE A 70 0.09 -3.18 -7.60
C ILE A 70 -0.71 -3.10 -8.89
N ARG A 71 -1.77 -2.28 -8.95
CA ARG A 71 -2.62 -2.10 -10.13
C ARG A 71 -1.83 -1.60 -11.35
N ARG A 72 -0.76 -0.84 -11.10
CA ARG A 72 0.17 -0.34 -12.12
C ARG A 72 1.31 -1.31 -12.43
N GLY A 73 1.28 -2.53 -11.89
CA GLY A 73 2.24 -3.60 -12.17
C GLY A 73 3.42 -3.68 -11.20
N GLY A 74 3.39 -2.94 -10.10
CA GLY A 74 4.42 -2.98 -9.07
C GLY A 74 4.30 -4.18 -8.12
N PHE A 75 5.35 -4.36 -7.33
CA PHE A 75 5.52 -5.42 -6.35
C PHE A 75 5.73 -4.79 -4.98
N VAL A 76 4.92 -5.18 -4.00
CA VAL A 76 4.99 -4.66 -2.64
C VAL A 76 5.65 -5.71 -1.77
N VAL A 77 6.73 -5.35 -1.08
CA VAL A 77 7.36 -6.20 -0.06
C VAL A 77 7.00 -5.64 1.31
N SER A 78 6.44 -6.46 2.18
CA SER A 78 6.25 -6.14 3.60
C SER A 78 7.10 -7.07 4.45
N ALA A 79 7.81 -6.52 5.43
CA ALA A 79 8.65 -7.25 6.37
C ALA A 79 8.28 -6.86 7.81
N ASP A 80 8.03 -7.84 8.67
CA ASP A 80 7.89 -7.63 10.11
C ASP A 80 9.24 -7.88 10.81
N VAL A 81 9.86 -6.82 11.31
CA VAL A 81 11.24 -6.85 11.79
C VAL A 81 11.38 -6.28 13.19
N ASP A 82 12.47 -6.66 13.87
CA ASP A 82 12.91 -6.02 15.09
C ASP A 82 13.13 -4.52 14.85
N GLU A 83 12.66 -3.69 15.77
CA GLU A 83 12.91 -2.24 15.78
C GLU A 83 14.41 -1.91 15.63
N ALA A 84 15.30 -2.74 16.16
CA ALA A 84 16.75 -2.61 15.98
C ALA A 84 17.24 -2.81 14.53
N HIS A 85 16.49 -3.52 13.69
CA HIS A 85 16.82 -3.77 12.28
C HIS A 85 16.17 -2.79 11.30
N VAL A 86 15.33 -1.85 11.78
CA VAL A 86 14.56 -0.95 10.91
C VAL A 86 15.45 -0.15 9.96
N GLU A 87 16.55 0.41 10.46
CA GLU A 87 17.49 1.19 9.63
C GLU A 87 18.19 0.31 8.59
N ALA A 88 18.60 -0.91 8.98
CA ALA A 88 19.26 -1.85 8.08
C ALA A 88 18.31 -2.32 6.95
N VAL A 89 17.06 -2.63 7.29
CA VAL A 89 16.02 -3.03 6.32
C VAL A 89 15.70 -1.88 5.38
N THR A 90 15.55 -0.66 5.89
CA THR A 90 15.32 0.53 5.05
C THR A 90 16.48 0.74 4.06
N ALA A 91 17.71 0.55 4.51
CA ALA A 91 18.88 0.62 3.63
C ALA A 91 18.91 -0.50 2.56
N VAL A 92 18.40 -1.69 2.88
CA VAL A 92 18.23 -2.79 1.90
C VAL A 92 17.20 -2.39 0.84
N PHE A 93 16.05 -1.86 1.25
CA PHE A 93 14.99 -1.42 0.34
C PHE A 93 15.52 -0.34 -0.61
N HIS A 94 16.20 0.68 -0.09
CA HIS A 94 16.82 1.72 -0.93
C HIS A 94 17.89 1.16 -1.88
N ARG A 95 18.74 0.21 -1.41
CA ARG A 95 19.79 -0.41 -2.24
C ARG A 95 19.21 -1.16 -3.44
N HIS A 96 18.01 -1.72 -3.31
CA HIS A 96 17.31 -2.43 -4.37
C HIS A 96 16.22 -1.58 -5.04
N ASN A 97 16.38 -0.25 -5.02
CA ASN A 97 15.53 0.70 -5.75
C ASN A 97 14.04 0.69 -5.34
N ALA A 98 13.75 0.55 -4.04
CA ALA A 98 12.41 0.82 -3.54
C ALA A 98 11.93 2.21 -4.01
N VAL A 99 10.71 2.25 -4.52
CA VAL A 99 10.08 3.45 -5.10
C VAL A 99 9.91 4.52 -4.04
N ASP A 100 10.31 5.74 -4.36
CA ASP A 100 9.91 6.94 -3.62
C ASP A 100 8.40 7.16 -3.80
N LEU A 101 7.62 6.75 -2.80
CA LEU A 101 6.17 6.83 -2.84
C LEU A 101 5.65 8.26 -2.89
N GLU A 102 6.38 9.25 -2.36
CA GLU A 102 5.92 10.64 -2.41
C GLU A 102 5.98 11.15 -3.85
N ALA A 103 7.14 10.97 -4.50
CA ALA A 103 7.34 11.30 -5.91
C ALA A 103 6.36 10.53 -6.81
N ARG A 104 6.19 9.24 -6.54
CA ARG A 104 5.32 8.37 -7.33
C ARG A 104 3.84 8.75 -7.21
N GLN A 105 3.38 9.10 -6.00
CA GLN A 105 2.02 9.59 -5.80
C GLN A 105 1.78 10.91 -6.55
N HIS A 106 2.77 11.81 -6.58
CA HIS A 106 2.66 13.05 -7.36
C HIS A 106 2.48 12.76 -8.85
N GLU A 107 3.27 11.83 -9.40
CA GLU A 107 3.14 11.38 -10.79
C GLU A 107 1.76 10.76 -11.07
N TRP A 108 1.29 9.85 -10.21
CA TRP A 108 0.00 9.20 -10.37
C TRP A 108 -1.17 10.18 -10.35
N ARG A 109 -1.11 11.23 -9.50
CA ARG A 109 -2.09 12.32 -9.52
C ARG A 109 -2.12 13.06 -10.85
N GLY A 110 -0.95 13.26 -11.48
CA GLY A 110 -0.85 13.81 -12.83
C GLY A 110 -1.48 12.90 -13.90
N HIS A 111 -1.53 11.60 -13.64
CA HIS A 111 -2.15 10.58 -14.51
C HIS A 111 -3.57 10.18 -14.08
N GLY A 112 -4.26 11.04 -13.32
CA GLY A 112 -5.68 10.88 -13.00
C GLY A 112 -6.00 9.94 -11.85
N TRP A 113 -5.02 9.60 -10.99
CA TRP A 113 -5.30 8.91 -9.73
C TRP A 113 -5.55 9.93 -8.63
N PHE A 114 -6.73 9.89 -8.00
CA PHE A 114 -7.10 10.86 -6.96
C PHE A 114 -6.90 10.34 -5.52
N GLY A 115 -6.26 9.18 -5.38
CA GLY A 115 -6.00 8.56 -4.08
C GLY A 115 -7.24 8.00 -3.40
N TRP A 116 -7.16 7.82 -2.08
CA TRP A 116 -8.22 7.18 -1.27
C TRP A 116 -9.60 7.84 -1.39
N GLN A 117 -9.68 9.13 -1.72
CA GLN A 117 -10.93 9.88 -1.87
C GLN A 117 -11.80 9.37 -3.04
N GLU A 118 -11.18 8.86 -4.11
CA GLU A 118 -11.91 8.22 -5.21
C GLU A 118 -12.36 6.80 -4.85
N ALA A 119 -11.55 6.04 -4.09
CA ALA A 119 -11.96 4.74 -3.56
C ALA A 119 -13.08 4.83 -2.52
N GLU A 120 -13.29 5.99 -1.90
CA GLU A 120 -14.48 6.27 -1.10
C GLU A 120 -15.67 6.59 -2.01
N THR A 121 -15.48 7.41 -3.04
CA THR A 121 -16.50 7.77 -4.05
C THR A 121 -16.99 6.56 -4.87
N ASP A 122 -16.14 5.57 -5.15
CA ASP A 122 -16.54 4.32 -5.84
C ASP A 122 -17.42 3.42 -4.95
N ARG A 123 -17.39 3.60 -3.62
CA ARG A 123 -18.39 3.01 -2.69
C ARG A 123 -19.75 3.70 -2.81
N PHE A 124 -19.76 4.89 -3.40
CA PHE A 124 -20.95 5.69 -3.71
C PHE A 124 -21.25 5.66 -5.23
N SER A 125 -20.73 4.68 -5.98
CA SER A 125 -21.01 4.57 -7.42
C SER A 125 -22.52 4.45 -7.65
N THR A 126 -23.08 5.46 -8.30
CA THR A 126 -24.50 5.58 -8.62
C THR A 126 -24.84 4.56 -9.71
N TYR A 127 -25.66 3.56 -9.38
CA TYR A 127 -26.31 2.76 -10.42
C TYR A 127 -27.38 3.62 -11.08
N GLY A 128 -27.09 4.11 -12.30
CA GLY A 128 -28.10 4.70 -13.17
C GLY A 128 -28.59 6.10 -12.79
N GLY A 129 -27.70 7.01 -12.38
CA GLY A 129 -27.98 8.47 -12.34
C GLY A 129 -28.95 8.97 -11.26
N ASP A 130 -29.74 8.11 -10.62
CA ASP A 130 -30.84 8.51 -9.71
C ASP A 130 -30.69 8.08 -8.25
N ALA A 131 -29.67 7.27 -7.89
CA ALA A 131 -29.51 6.82 -6.50
C ALA A 131 -28.04 6.70 -6.07
N VAL A 132 -27.68 7.48 -5.05
CA VAL A 132 -26.43 7.34 -4.26
C VAL A 132 -26.75 6.46 -3.06
N MET A 133 -26.16 5.27 -2.98
CA MET A 133 -26.13 4.50 -1.73
C MET A 133 -24.71 4.52 -1.18
N GLY A 134 -24.52 5.21 -0.06
CA GLY A 134 -23.40 4.92 0.83
C GLY A 134 -23.77 5.28 2.27
N PRO A 135 -22.82 5.16 3.21
CA PRO A 135 -23.11 5.26 4.63
C PRO A 135 -23.83 6.56 4.96
N ARG A 136 -24.96 6.42 5.66
CA ARG A 136 -25.81 7.54 6.09
C ARG A 136 -24.95 8.48 6.96
N PRO A 137 -24.80 9.77 6.62
CA PRO A 137 -24.14 10.71 7.50
C PRO A 137 -24.89 10.77 8.83
N ASP A 138 -24.15 10.83 9.94
CA ASP A 138 -24.70 11.02 11.27
C ASP A 138 -25.53 12.33 11.29
N PRO A 139 -26.84 12.29 11.60
CA PRO A 139 -27.69 13.48 11.61
C PRO A 139 -27.23 14.56 12.60
N ASP A 140 -26.35 14.23 13.55
CA ASP A 140 -25.87 15.16 14.58
C ASP A 140 -24.50 15.81 14.28
N ALA A 141 -23.89 15.53 13.12
CA ALA A 141 -22.63 16.15 12.71
C ALA A 141 -22.84 17.66 12.42
N ARG A 142 -22.47 18.51 13.38
CA ARG A 142 -22.51 19.97 13.21
C ARG A 142 -21.45 20.42 12.20
N PRO A 143 -21.77 21.30 11.22
CA PRO A 143 -20.76 21.82 10.30
C PRO A 143 -19.77 22.71 11.07
N THR A 144 -18.51 22.30 11.13
CA THR A 144 -17.41 23.15 11.59
C THR A 144 -17.21 24.25 10.55
N ARG A 145 -17.73 25.45 10.83
CA ARG A 145 -17.33 26.66 10.11
C ARG A 145 -15.86 26.94 10.41
N VAL A 146 -14.99 26.72 9.44
CA VAL A 146 -13.67 27.36 9.42
C VAL A 146 -13.85 28.77 8.87
N ARG A 147 -13.24 29.73 9.58
CA ARG A 147 -13.30 31.17 9.34
C ARG A 147 -12.48 31.60 8.14
#